data_AF-A0A7W1JI75-F1
#
_entry.id   AF-A0A7W1JI75-F1
#
_cell.length_a   1.000
_cell.length_b   1.000
_cell.length_c   1.000
_cell.angle_alpha   90.00
_cell.angle_beta   90.00
_cell.angle_gamma   90.00
#
_symmetry.space_group_name_H-M   'P 1'
#
loop_
_entity.id
_entity.type
_entity.pdbx_description
1 polymer ?
#
loop_
_entity_poly.entity_id
_entity_poly.type
_entity_poly.pdbx_seq_one_letter_code
_entity_poly.pdbx_strand_id
1 'polypeptide(L)'
;MGFCEVRYTRRYNATPAEVWAALTEPESVARWLGNVPTRVRETEPERLLELDWLVPGDEPSVVRFELTSRENGTELVLDHRRINAVLGGAYSERWANTLLRLDELLAGVA
;
A
#
# COMPACT_ATOMS: atom_id res chain seq x y z
N MET A 1 2.47 10.31 -23.95
CA MET A 1 1.98 9.22 -23.08
C MET A 1 1.49 9.84 -21.79
N GLY A 2 0.38 9.37 -21.24
CA GLY A 2 -0.21 9.92 -20.02
C GLY A 2 0.17 9.13 -18.78
N PHE A 3 -0.16 9.70 -17.62
CA PHE A 3 -0.11 9.01 -16.35
C PHE A 3 -1.52 8.69 -15.87
N CYS A 4 -1.63 7.68 -15.01
CA CYS A 4 -2.85 7.33 -14.32
C CYS A 4 -2.59 7.09 -12.83
N GLU A 5 -3.70 6.85 -12.13
CA GLU A 5 -3.77 6.58 -10.70
C GLU A 5 -4.68 5.37 -10.48
N VAL A 6 -4.34 4.55 -9.50
CA VAL A 6 -5.26 3.54 -8.95
C VAL A 6 -5.39 3.77 -7.45
N ARG A 7 -6.63 3.72 -6.96
CA ARG A 7 -6.95 4.01 -5.56
C ARG A 7 -7.78 2.88 -4.97
N TYR A 8 -7.38 2.41 -3.81
CA TYR A 8 -8.07 1.36 -3.05
C TYR A 8 -8.39 1.85 -1.65
N THR A 9 -9.54 1.43 -1.15
CA THR A 9 -9.92 1.61 0.25
C THR A 9 -10.14 0.24 0.89
N ARG A 10 -9.59 0.05 2.09
CA ARG A 10 -9.76 -1.12 2.94
C ARG A 10 -10.17 -0.70 4.34
N ARG A 11 -10.92 -1.56 5.00
CA ARG A 11 -11.33 -1.37 6.40
C ARG A 11 -10.90 -2.59 7.18
N TYR A 12 -10.14 -2.36 8.23
CA TYR A 12 -9.60 -3.39 9.11
C TYR A 12 -10.19 -3.24 10.49
N ASN A 13 -10.54 -4.37 11.11
CA ASN A 13 -10.83 -4.45 12.54
C ASN A 13 -9.52 -4.54 13.35
N ALA A 14 -8.60 -3.62 13.05
CA ALA A 14 -7.28 -3.47 13.66
C ALA A 14 -7.03 -1.97 13.90
N THR A 15 -6.29 -1.66 14.95
CA THR A 15 -5.92 -0.29 15.33
C THR A 15 -4.97 0.33 14.31
N PRO A 16 -4.87 1.67 14.24
CA PRO A 16 -3.92 2.33 13.34
C PRO A 16 -2.47 1.88 13.57
N ALA A 17 -2.10 1.63 14.83
CA ALA A 17 -0.79 1.10 15.19
C ALA A 17 -0.52 -0.31 14.61
N GLU A 18 -1.50 -1.21 14.65
CA GLU A 18 -1.37 -2.56 14.07
C GLU A 18 -1.26 -2.50 12.54
N VAL A 19 -2.10 -1.69 11.88
CA VAL A 19 -2.02 -1.50 10.42
C VAL A 19 -0.71 -0.83 10.04
N TRP A 20 -0.26 0.15 10.81
CA TRP A 20 1.03 0.82 10.61
C TRP A 20 2.18 -0.16 10.68
N ALA A 21 2.21 -1.01 11.72
CA ALA A 21 3.21 -2.07 11.84
C ALA A 21 3.19 -3.01 10.61
N ALA A 22 2.02 -3.36 10.08
CA ALA A 22 1.92 -4.17 8.87
C ALA A 22 2.53 -3.47 7.62
N LEU A 23 2.48 -2.13 7.56
CA LEU A 23 3.01 -1.33 6.45
C LEU A 23 4.49 -0.97 6.59
N THR A 24 5.06 -0.96 7.81
CA THR A 24 6.44 -0.49 8.05
C THR A 24 7.39 -1.57 8.54
N GLU A 25 6.89 -2.61 9.23
CA GLU A 25 7.77 -3.67 9.74
C GLU A 25 8.27 -4.54 8.58
N PRO A 26 9.59 -4.72 8.41
CA PRO A 26 10.15 -5.41 7.26
C PRO A 26 9.60 -6.83 7.05
N GLU A 27 9.39 -7.58 8.14
CA GLU A 27 8.84 -8.93 8.08
C GLU A 27 7.39 -8.95 7.60
N SER A 28 6.56 -8.04 8.10
CA SER A 28 5.17 -7.88 7.67
C SER A 28 5.09 -7.47 6.20
N VAL A 29 5.85 -6.44 5.81
CA VAL A 29 5.92 -5.96 4.42
C VAL A 29 6.36 -7.07 3.47
N ALA A 30 7.38 -7.85 3.84
CA ALA A 30 7.83 -8.98 3.03
C ALA A 30 6.74 -10.06 2.85
N ARG A 31 5.87 -10.28 3.85
CA ARG A 31 4.78 -11.27 3.76
C ARG A 31 3.68 -10.85 2.79
N TRP A 32 3.24 -9.59 2.82
CA TRP A 32 2.10 -9.16 2.00
C TRP A 32 2.53 -8.52 0.67
N LEU A 33 3.52 -7.62 0.68
CA LEU A 33 4.00 -6.88 -0.51
C LEU A 33 5.09 -7.64 -1.27
N GLY A 34 5.93 -8.38 -0.54
CA GLY A 34 7.13 -9.01 -1.06
C GLY A 34 8.31 -8.05 -1.19
N ASN A 35 9.37 -8.50 -1.86
CA ASN A 35 10.56 -7.69 -2.09
C ASN A 35 10.38 -6.78 -3.30
N VAL A 36 9.91 -5.56 -3.06
CA VAL A 36 9.82 -4.51 -4.08
C VAL A 36 10.76 -3.36 -3.73
N PRO A 37 11.58 -2.86 -4.67
CA PRO A 37 12.42 -1.70 -4.43
C PRO A 37 11.56 -0.46 -4.20
N THR A 38 11.58 0.04 -2.97
CA THR A 38 10.90 1.26 -2.55
C THR A 38 11.84 2.14 -1.74
N ARG A 39 11.56 3.45 -1.71
CA ARG A 39 12.23 4.39 -0.81
C ARG A 39 11.20 5.26 -0.11
N VAL A 40 11.32 5.43 1.20
CA VAL A 40 10.44 6.34 1.96
C VAL A 40 10.64 7.78 1.52
N ARG A 41 9.54 8.44 1.14
CA ARG A 41 9.47 9.87 0.83
C ARG A 41 9.00 10.68 2.03
N GLU A 42 7.91 10.24 2.64
CA GLU A 42 7.24 10.93 3.75
C GLU A 42 6.68 9.88 4.70
N THR A 43 6.70 10.21 5.99
CA THR A 43 6.14 9.35 7.03
C THR A 43 5.59 10.17 8.18
N GLU A 44 4.37 9.86 8.60
CA GLU A 44 3.76 10.30 9.85
C GLU A 44 3.26 9.03 10.56
N PRO A 45 3.79 8.70 11.76
CA PRO A 45 3.41 7.48 12.46
C PRO A 45 1.89 7.30 12.57
N GLU A 46 1.42 6.07 12.29
CA GLU A 46 0.01 5.67 12.38
C GLU A 46 -0.95 6.45 11.47
N ARG A 47 -0.44 7.23 10.51
CA ARG A 47 -1.25 8.13 9.69
C ARG A 47 -0.88 8.14 8.21
N LEU A 48 0.40 8.23 7.87
CA LEU A 48 0.83 8.44 6.49
C LEU A 48 2.15 7.75 6.19
N LEU A 49 2.18 6.92 5.15
CA LEU A 49 3.42 6.41 4.55
C LEU A 49 3.40 6.70 3.05
N GLU A 50 4.37 7.46 2.55
CA GLU A 50 4.56 7.69 1.12
C GLU A 50 5.90 7.13 0.65
N LEU A 51 5.86 6.37 -0.45
CA LEU A 51 6.99 5.65 -1.01
C LEU A 51 7.22 6.06 -2.47
N ASP A 52 8.49 6.28 -2.81
CA ASP A 52 8.99 6.11 -4.17
C ASP A 52 8.86 4.64 -4.57
N TRP A 53 8.25 4.40 -5.73
CA TRP A 53 8.11 3.08 -6.33
C TRP A 53 9.11 2.93 -7.48
N LEU A 54 10.12 2.07 -7.30
CA LEU A 54 11.35 2.06 -8.10
C LEU A 54 11.58 0.71 -8.81
N VAL A 55 10.51 0.12 -9.34
CA VAL A 55 10.59 -1.16 -10.07
C VAL A 55 11.44 -0.98 -11.34
N PRO A 56 12.52 -1.78 -11.52
CA PRO A 56 13.35 -1.69 -12.71
C PRO A 56 12.55 -1.94 -13.99
N GLY A 57 12.66 -1.04 -14.96
CA GLY A 57 11.93 -1.10 -16.22
C GLY A 57 10.65 -0.25 -16.24
N ASP A 58 10.15 0.17 -15.07
CA ASP A 58 9.02 1.07 -14.97
C ASP A 58 9.48 2.53 -14.80
N GLU A 59 8.63 3.48 -15.20
CA GLU A 59 8.83 4.88 -14.84
C GLU A 59 8.61 5.07 -13.33
N PRO A 60 9.44 5.88 -12.63
CA PRO A 60 9.25 6.12 -11.20
C PRO A 60 7.87 6.68 -10.87
N SER A 61 7.18 6.00 -9.96
CA SER A 61 5.84 6.33 -9.50
C SER A 61 5.80 6.46 -7.97
N VAL A 62 4.63 6.78 -7.42
CA VAL A 62 4.49 7.07 -5.97
C VAL A 62 3.32 6.30 -5.38
N VAL A 63 3.56 5.57 -4.29
CA VAL A 63 2.52 4.89 -3.52
C VAL A 63 2.35 5.60 -2.18
N ARG A 64 1.12 5.98 -1.86
CA ARG A 64 0.75 6.65 -0.61
C ARG A 64 -0.27 5.81 0.13
N PHE A 65 0.00 5.54 1.40
CA PHE A 65 -0.90 4.88 2.33
C PHE A 65 -1.34 5.89 3.38
N GLU A 66 -2.65 6.11 3.51
CA GLU A 66 -3.25 6.97 4.52
C GLU A 66 -4.11 6.13 5.46
N LEU A 67 -3.87 6.27 6.76
CA LEU A 67 -4.61 5.60 7.83
C LEU A 67 -5.52 6.61 8.51
N THR A 68 -6.79 6.25 8.65
CA THR A 68 -7.73 7.01 9.48
C THR A 68 -8.35 6.10 10.52
N SER A 69 -8.22 6.48 11.79
CA SER A 69 -8.92 5.83 12.90
C SER A 69 -10.44 5.95 12.72
N ARG A 70 -11.15 4.84 12.93
CA ARG A 70 -12.61 4.71 12.88
C ARG A 70 -13.10 4.03 14.16
N GLU A 71 -14.41 4.09 14.43
CA GLU A 71 -14.98 3.52 15.66
C GLU A 71 -14.59 2.05 15.88
N ASN A 72 -14.51 1.24 14.81
CA ASN A 72 -14.20 -0.18 14.86
C ASN A 72 -12.92 -0.55 14.08
N GLY A 73 -11.85 0.24 14.27
CA GLY A 73 -10.53 -0.06 13.70
C GLY A 73 -10.04 1.03 12.75
N THR A 74 -9.56 0.65 11.57
CA THR A 74 -8.80 1.56 10.69
C THR A 74 -9.29 1.49 9.26
N GLU A 75 -9.49 2.65 8.66
CA GLU A 75 -9.64 2.78 7.21
C GLU A 75 -8.25 3.07 6.60
N LEU A 76 -7.82 2.20 5.71
CA LEU A 76 -6.61 2.37 4.91
C LEU A 76 -7.03 2.84 3.50
N VAL A 77 -6.42 3.92 3.03
CA VAL A 77 -6.45 4.32 1.63
C VAL A 77 -5.07 4.10 1.02
N LEU A 78 -5.00 3.30 -0.03
CA LEU A 78 -3.83 3.17 -0.89
C LEU A 78 -4.07 3.97 -2.17
N ASP A 79 -3.18 4.90 -2.46
CA ASP A 79 -3.12 5.67 -3.71
C ASP A 79 -1.80 5.36 -4.43
N HIS A 80 -1.85 4.78 -5.63
CA HIS A 80 -0.67 4.62 -6.49
C HIS A 80 -0.80 5.51 -7.71
N ARG A 81 -0.04 6.60 -7.72
CA ARG A 81 -0.09 7.68 -8.73
C ARG A 81 1.18 7.74 -9.57
N ARG A 82 1.06 8.45 -10.70
CA ARG A 82 2.12 8.59 -11.73
C ARG A 82 2.49 7.26 -12.40
N ILE A 83 1.54 6.34 -12.47
CA ILE A 83 1.71 5.09 -13.21
C ILE A 83 1.64 5.43 -14.70
N ASN A 84 2.58 4.94 -15.51
CA ASN A 84 2.46 5.04 -16.96
C ASN A 84 1.10 4.45 -17.39
N ALA A 85 0.27 5.22 -18.10
CA ALA A 85 -1.13 4.84 -18.37
C ALA A 85 -1.30 3.47 -19.05
N VAL A 86 -0.28 3.01 -19.81
CA VAL A 86 -0.29 1.68 -20.45
C VAL A 86 -0.24 0.55 -19.40
N LEU A 87 0.42 0.79 -18.27
CA LEU A 87 0.59 -0.19 -17.18
C LEU A 87 -0.55 -0.13 -16.15
N GLY A 88 -1.46 0.84 -16.24
CA GLY A 88 -2.51 1.07 -15.25
C GLY A 88 -3.35 -0.16 -14.92
N GLY A 89 -3.79 -0.91 -15.94
CA GLY A 89 -4.56 -2.14 -15.75
C GLY A 89 -3.77 -3.24 -15.02
N ALA A 90 -2.50 -3.43 -15.39
CA ALA A 90 -1.63 -4.41 -14.75
C ALA A 90 -1.34 -4.06 -13.28
N TYR A 91 -1.14 -2.77 -12.98
CA TYR A 91 -0.99 -2.31 -11.59
C TYR A 91 -2.28 -2.43 -10.79
N SER A 92 -3.44 -2.18 -11.41
CA SER A 92 -4.74 -2.39 -10.77
C SER A 92 -4.88 -3.85 -10.34
N GLU A 93 -4.70 -4.81 -11.25
CA GLU A 93 -4.82 -6.24 -10.94
C GLU A 93 -3.81 -6.69 -9.88
N ARG A 94 -2.56 -6.23 -9.99
CA ARG A 94 -1.52 -6.56 -9.01
C ARG A 94 -1.89 -6.07 -7.61
N TRP A 95 -2.31 -4.82 -7.46
CA TRP A 95 -2.73 -4.30 -6.17
C TRP A 95 -3.95 -5.01 -5.60
N ALA A 96 -4.94 -5.34 -6.45
CA ALA A 96 -6.10 -6.10 -6.01
C ALA A 96 -5.71 -7.45 -5.38
N ASN A 97 -4.76 -8.17 -6.01
CA ASN A 97 -4.26 -9.44 -5.50
C ASN A 97 -3.34 -9.29 -4.28
N THR A 98 -2.43 -8.32 -4.30
CA THR A 98 -1.48 -8.07 -3.20
C THR A 98 -2.20 -7.66 -1.92
N LEU A 99 -3.25 -6.82 -2.02
CA LEU A 99 -4.04 -6.39 -0.85
C LEU A 99 -4.76 -7.54 -0.16
N LEU A 100 -5.11 -8.63 -0.84
CA LEU A 100 -5.69 -9.81 -0.20
C LEU A 100 -4.75 -10.40 0.86
N ARG A 101 -3.43 -10.38 0.62
CA ARG A 101 -2.44 -10.87 1.58
C ARG A 101 -2.32 -9.95 2.80
N LEU A 102 -2.52 -8.65 2.60
CA LEU A 102 -2.59 -7.70 3.72
C LEU A 102 -3.85 -7.93 4.54
N ASP A 103 -4.97 -8.21 3.86
CA ASP A 103 -6.24 -8.57 4.50
C ASP A 103 -6.09 -9.85 5.34
N GLU A 104 -5.43 -10.88 4.81
CA GLU A 104 -5.10 -12.12 5.53
C GLU A 104 -4.17 -11.90 6.72
N LEU A 105 -3.11 -11.10 6.53
CA LEU A 105 -2.16 -10.77 7.58
C LEU A 105 -2.84 -10.08 8.77
N LEU A 106 -3.69 -9.08 8.51
CA LEU A 106 -4.38 -8.30 9.54
C LEU A 106 -5.58 -9.04 10.15
N ALA A 107 -6.15 -10.02 9.45
CA ALA A 107 -7.14 -10.94 10.02
C ALA A 107 -6.50 -12.03 10.90
N GLY A 108 -5.16 -12.15 10.90
CA GLY A 108 -4.44 -13.17 11.67
C GLY A 108 -4.53 -14.58 11.09
N VAL A 109 -4.75 -14.70 9.78
CA VAL A 109 -4.93 -15.99 9.07
C VAL A 109 -3.70 -16.38 8.22
N ALA A 110 -2.56 -15.71 8.42
CA ALA A 110 -1.34 -15.81 7.59
C ALA A 110 -0.12 -16.45 8.28
#